data_AF-A0A848TX72-F1
#
_entry.id   AF-A0A848TX72-F1
#
_cell.length_a   1.000
_cell.length_b   1.000
_cell.length_c   1.000
_cell.angle_alpha   90.00
_cell.angle_beta   90.00
_cell.angle_gamma   90.00
#
_symmetry.space_group_name_H-M   'P 1'
#
loop_
_entity.id
_entity.type
_entity.pdbx_description
1 polymer ?
#
loop_
_entity_poly.entity_id
_entity_poly.type
_entity_poly.pdbx_seq_one_letter_code
_entity_poly.pdbx_strand_id
1 'polypeptide(L)'
;MEVIMEALPALGDAWGLILQPVVLGYLVLGVVMGLCIGVFPGLGGIAGLSLLLPFMFGMDPILGLALMVGMVAVVPTSDTFASVLMGIPGSSASQATVLDGFPMAKKGMAARALSAAFASSLFGGLVGASFLTIFILIARPIVLEFRTPELLMITVFGLSMVGILAGRVAIKGIVAAGLGMLIGTIGEGASSGDLRMSSYDFPYLTDGLKLVIVGLGIFAIPEIV
;
A
#
# COMPACT_ATOMS: atom_id res chain seq x y z
N MET A 1 10.30 -24.54 -19.52
CA MET A 1 10.07 -24.12 -20.92
C MET A 1 8.59 -23.84 -21.17
N GLU A 2 7.70 -24.69 -20.68
CA GLU A 2 6.23 -24.50 -20.78
C GLU A 2 5.72 -23.17 -20.20
N VAL A 3 6.17 -22.80 -18.99
CA VAL A 3 5.76 -21.52 -18.35
C VAL A 3 6.05 -20.29 -19.21
N ILE A 4 7.19 -20.27 -19.91
CA ILE A 4 7.57 -19.14 -20.78
C ILE A 4 6.72 -19.16 -22.06
N MET A 5 6.43 -20.36 -22.60
CA MET A 5 5.60 -20.52 -23.78
C MET A 5 4.14 -20.13 -23.54
N GLU A 6 3.63 -20.27 -22.31
CA GLU A 6 2.30 -19.76 -21.90
C GLU A 6 2.32 -18.27 -21.58
N ALA A 7 3.38 -17.78 -20.92
CA ALA A 7 3.45 -16.39 -20.46
C ALA A 7 3.61 -15.38 -21.60
N LEU A 8 4.42 -15.69 -22.63
CA LEU A 8 4.68 -14.79 -23.75
C LEU A 8 3.40 -14.36 -24.51
N PRO A 9 2.51 -15.29 -24.93
CA PRO A 9 1.28 -14.91 -25.59
C PRO A 9 0.33 -14.13 -24.67
N ALA A 10 0.21 -14.52 -23.39
CA ALA A 10 -0.61 -13.79 -22.42
C ALA A 10 -0.12 -12.36 -22.20
N LEU A 11 1.20 -12.14 -22.16
CA LEU A 11 1.79 -10.80 -22.11
C LEU A 11 1.50 -10.00 -23.38
N GLY A 12 1.56 -10.64 -24.56
CA GLY A 12 1.19 -10.02 -25.83
C GLY A 12 -0.26 -9.55 -25.85
N ASP A 13 -1.18 -10.42 -25.40
CA ASP A 13 -2.61 -10.09 -25.30
C ASP A 13 -2.86 -8.95 -24.30
N ALA A 14 -2.19 -8.98 -23.14
CA ALA A 14 -2.30 -7.92 -22.14
C ALA A 14 -1.81 -6.56 -22.67
N TRP A 15 -0.72 -6.54 -23.44
CA TRP A 15 -0.26 -5.34 -24.13
C TRP A 15 -1.31 -4.81 -25.12
N GLY A 16 -1.93 -5.70 -25.89
CA GLY A 16 -3.01 -5.35 -26.81
C GLY A 16 -4.24 -4.76 -26.10
N LEU A 17 -4.59 -5.29 -24.92
CA LEU A 17 -5.69 -4.78 -24.09
C LEU A 17 -5.40 -3.39 -23.52
N ILE A 18 -4.21 -3.18 -22.94
CA ILE A 18 -3.86 -1.90 -22.29
C ILE A 18 -3.80 -0.75 -23.30
N LEU A 19 -3.36 -1.02 -24.53
CA LEU A 19 -3.26 -0.02 -25.59
C LEU A 19 -4.62 0.40 -26.17
N GLN A 20 -5.72 -0.26 -25.79
CA GLN A 20 -7.05 0.16 -26.21
C GLN A 20 -7.37 1.54 -25.60
N PRO A 21 -7.83 2.53 -26.39
CA PRO A 21 -8.07 3.89 -25.90
C PRO A 21 -9.03 3.95 -24.71
N VAL A 22 -10.03 3.05 -24.68
CA VAL A 22 -11.00 2.98 -23.58
C VAL A 22 -10.31 2.53 -22.29
N VAL A 23 -9.54 1.44 -22.33
CA VAL A 23 -8.80 0.91 -21.15
C VAL A 23 -7.81 1.95 -20.63
N LEU A 24 -7.09 2.61 -21.54
CA LEU A 24 -6.12 3.65 -21.21
C LEU A 24 -6.81 4.88 -20.60
N GLY A 25 -8.01 5.23 -21.06
CA GLY A 25 -8.85 6.27 -20.45
C GLY A 25 -9.22 5.96 -19.00
N TYR A 26 -9.65 4.74 -18.70
CA TYR A 26 -9.93 4.32 -17.31
C TYR A 26 -8.67 4.25 -16.46
N LEU A 27 -7.54 3.83 -17.02
CA LEU A 27 -6.26 3.83 -16.32
C LEU A 27 -5.84 5.26 -15.94
N VAL A 28 -5.95 6.22 -16.87
CA VAL A 28 -5.67 7.64 -16.61
C VAL A 28 -6.64 8.22 -15.58
N LEU A 29 -7.94 7.89 -15.66
CA LEU A 29 -8.91 8.29 -14.65
C LEU A 29 -8.49 7.78 -13.26
N GLY A 30 -8.07 6.52 -13.18
CA GLY A 30 -7.56 5.90 -11.97
C GLY A 30 -6.36 6.67 -11.43
N VAL A 31 -5.37 6.96 -12.28
CA VAL A 31 -4.19 7.77 -11.90
C VAL A 31 -4.60 9.12 -11.32
N VAL A 32 -5.51 9.86 -11.98
CA VAL A 32 -5.94 11.17 -11.49
C VAL A 32 -6.62 11.05 -10.12
N MET A 33 -7.51 10.08 -9.94
CA MET A 33 -8.16 9.81 -8.66
C MET A 33 -7.16 9.42 -7.57
N GLY A 34 -6.19 8.55 -7.91
CA GLY A 34 -5.12 8.14 -7.01
C GLY A 34 -4.25 9.30 -6.55
N LEU A 35 -3.87 10.19 -7.48
CA LEU A 35 -3.11 11.39 -7.15
C LEU A 35 -3.90 12.33 -6.24
N CYS A 36 -5.19 12.55 -6.51
CA CYS A 36 -6.05 13.37 -5.65
C CYS A 36 -6.14 12.79 -4.23
N ILE A 37 -6.27 11.47 -4.12
CA ILE A 37 -6.44 10.78 -2.84
C ILE A 37 -5.13 10.74 -2.04
N GLY A 38 -4.02 10.37 -2.66
CA GLY A 38 -2.75 10.23 -1.95
C GLY A 38 -2.07 11.55 -1.58
N VAL A 39 -2.52 12.69 -2.12
CA VAL A 39 -2.08 14.00 -1.60
C VAL A 39 -2.65 14.27 -0.20
N PHE A 40 -3.81 13.70 0.14
CA PHE A 40 -4.40 13.85 1.47
C PHE A 40 -3.69 12.92 2.48
N PRO A 41 -3.00 13.48 3.49
CA PRO A 41 -2.28 12.67 4.44
C PRO A 41 -3.26 11.79 5.22
N GLY A 42 -2.96 10.50 5.28
CA GLY A 42 -3.71 9.55 6.07
C GLY A 42 -4.83 8.80 5.34
N LEU A 43 -5.14 9.15 4.08
CA LEU A 43 -6.20 8.50 3.30
C LEU A 43 -5.69 7.17 2.68
N GLY A 44 -4.50 7.20 2.09
CA GLY A 44 -3.81 6.01 1.58
C GLY A 44 -4.57 5.24 0.50
N GLY A 45 -3.99 4.11 0.05
CA GLY A 45 -4.52 3.35 -1.08
C GLY A 45 -5.78 2.56 -0.75
N ILE A 46 -5.89 2.06 0.48
CA ILE A 46 -7.02 1.23 0.91
C ILE A 46 -8.31 2.05 0.91
N ALA A 47 -8.32 3.24 1.52
CA ALA A 47 -9.53 4.06 1.57
C ALA A 47 -9.99 4.46 0.16
N GLY A 48 -9.03 4.75 -0.73
CA GLY A 48 -9.35 5.07 -2.09
C GLY A 48 -9.91 3.90 -2.91
N LEU A 49 -9.38 2.68 -2.72
CA LEU A 49 -10.00 1.48 -3.29
C LEU A 49 -11.41 1.25 -2.74
N SER A 50 -11.64 1.47 -1.45
CA SER A 50 -12.97 1.38 -0.84
C SER A 50 -13.96 2.38 -1.46
N LEU A 51 -13.51 3.58 -1.82
CA LEU A 51 -14.33 4.57 -2.52
C LEU A 51 -14.63 4.18 -3.97
N LEU A 52 -13.72 3.48 -4.64
CA LEU A 52 -13.92 3.00 -6.01
C LEU A 52 -14.82 1.77 -6.10
N LEU A 53 -14.77 0.87 -5.11
CA LEU A 53 -15.45 -0.42 -5.14
C LEU A 53 -16.95 -0.36 -5.51
N PRO A 54 -17.76 0.59 -5.01
CA PRO A 54 -19.16 0.72 -5.38
C PRO A 54 -19.38 0.99 -6.87
N PHE A 55 -18.46 1.71 -7.52
CA PHE A 55 -18.56 2.05 -8.94
C PHE A 55 -18.13 0.90 -9.85
N MET A 56 -17.45 -0.10 -9.30
CA MET A 56 -16.98 -1.28 -10.04
C MET A 56 -18.10 -2.29 -10.33
N PHE A 57 -19.20 -2.24 -9.57
CA PHE A 57 -20.31 -3.17 -9.78
C PHE A 57 -20.97 -2.93 -11.14
N GLY A 58 -20.96 -3.97 -11.99
CA GLY A 58 -21.51 -3.91 -13.35
C GLY A 58 -20.55 -3.36 -14.40
N MET A 59 -19.32 -2.98 -14.03
CA MET A 59 -18.27 -2.64 -15.00
C MET A 59 -17.65 -3.88 -15.63
N ASP A 60 -17.11 -3.72 -16.84
CA ASP A 60 -16.25 -4.73 -17.45
C ASP A 60 -15.00 -4.95 -16.58
N PRO A 61 -14.61 -6.21 -16.29
CA PRO A 61 -13.48 -6.50 -15.40
C PRO A 61 -12.15 -5.88 -15.83
N ILE A 62 -11.90 -5.76 -17.13
CA ILE A 62 -10.63 -5.20 -17.64
C ILE A 62 -10.59 -3.70 -17.36
N LEU A 63 -11.69 -2.99 -17.60
CA LEU A 63 -11.81 -1.56 -17.29
C LEU A 63 -11.68 -1.30 -15.80
N GLY A 64 -12.33 -2.14 -15.00
CA GLY A 64 -12.24 -2.06 -13.55
C GLY A 64 -10.82 -2.28 -13.02
N LEU A 65 -10.12 -3.31 -13.52
CA LEU A 65 -8.73 -3.55 -13.15
C LEU A 65 -7.82 -2.39 -13.57
N ALA A 66 -7.99 -1.86 -14.78
CA ALA A 66 -7.22 -0.71 -15.25
C ALA A 66 -7.39 0.52 -14.34
N LEU A 67 -8.63 0.77 -13.90
CA LEU A 67 -8.97 1.85 -12.97
C LEU A 67 -8.30 1.64 -11.59
N MET A 68 -8.46 0.45 -10.99
CA MET A 68 -7.90 0.13 -9.68
C MET A 68 -6.37 0.16 -9.68
N VAL A 69 -5.73 -0.40 -10.72
CA VAL A 69 -4.28 -0.40 -10.87
C VAL A 69 -3.75 1.02 -11.04
N GLY A 70 -4.34 1.80 -11.96
CA GLY A 70 -3.92 3.18 -12.20
C GLY A 70 -4.01 4.03 -10.93
N MET A 71 -5.06 3.82 -10.15
CA MET A 71 -5.27 4.51 -8.89
C MET A 71 -4.25 4.12 -7.81
N VAL A 72 -4.11 2.83 -7.52
CA VAL A 72 -3.23 2.36 -6.43
C VAL A 72 -1.75 2.63 -6.74
N ALA A 73 -1.36 2.52 -8.01
CA ALA A 73 0.05 2.66 -8.42
C ALA A 73 0.65 4.02 -8.09
N VAL A 74 -0.15 5.08 -8.09
CA VAL A 74 0.33 6.46 -7.88
C VAL A 74 0.16 6.98 -6.46
N VAL A 75 -0.57 6.27 -5.60
CA VAL A 75 -0.80 6.68 -4.20
C VAL A 75 0.53 6.91 -3.45
N PRO A 76 1.50 5.97 -3.46
CA PRO A 76 2.78 6.20 -2.78
C PRO A 76 3.57 7.38 -3.36
N THR A 77 3.45 7.61 -4.67
CA THR A 77 4.07 8.75 -5.33
C THR A 77 3.44 10.06 -4.86
N SER A 78 2.11 10.14 -4.76
CA SER A 78 1.42 11.34 -4.25
C SER A 78 1.65 11.60 -2.76
N ASP A 79 1.85 10.58 -1.93
CA ASP A 79 2.19 10.73 -0.49
C ASP A 79 3.47 11.57 -0.29
N THR A 80 4.34 11.60 -1.31
CA THR A 80 5.57 12.40 -1.34
C THR A 80 5.26 13.89 -1.18
N PHE A 81 4.14 14.40 -1.72
CA PHE A 81 3.80 15.81 -1.57
C PHE A 81 3.56 16.18 -0.11
N ALA A 82 2.70 15.44 0.60
CA ALA A 82 2.46 15.67 2.03
C ALA A 82 3.74 15.49 2.86
N SER A 83 4.52 14.44 2.54
CA SER A 83 5.74 14.11 3.28
C SER A 83 6.83 15.16 3.13
N VAL A 84 7.07 15.65 1.91
CA VAL A 84 8.13 16.63 1.60
C VAL A 84 7.71 18.05 1.96
N LEU A 85 6.46 18.44 1.69
CA LEU A 85 6.04 19.84 1.85
C LEU A 85 5.49 20.15 3.25
N MET A 86 4.82 19.19 3.88
CA MET A 86 4.15 19.39 5.17
C MET A 86 4.83 18.65 6.31
N GLY A 87 5.77 17.74 6.04
CA GLY A 87 6.43 16.93 7.07
C GLY A 87 5.52 15.86 7.67
N ILE A 88 4.34 15.64 7.07
CA ILE A 88 3.35 14.69 7.55
C ILE A 88 3.41 13.46 6.65
N PRO A 89 3.73 12.26 7.19
CA PRO A 89 3.77 11.05 6.39
C PRO A 89 2.35 10.67 5.94
N GLY A 90 2.16 10.48 4.64
CA GLY A 90 0.90 10.01 4.06
C GLY A 90 0.65 8.52 4.32
N SER A 91 1.72 7.72 4.41
CA SER A 91 1.69 6.30 4.72
C SER A 91 2.96 5.87 5.48
N SER A 92 2.98 4.61 5.94
CA SER A 92 4.18 4.04 6.59
C SER A 92 5.39 4.00 5.66
N ALA A 93 5.18 3.80 4.36
CA ALA A 93 6.25 3.79 3.36
C ALA A 93 6.89 5.17 3.15
N SER A 94 6.16 6.26 3.37
CA SER A 94 6.64 7.63 3.16
C SER A 94 7.32 8.25 4.38
N GLN A 95 7.39 7.53 5.52
CA GLN A 95 8.07 8.03 6.72
C GLN A 95 9.55 8.34 6.48
N ALA A 96 10.26 7.48 5.75
CA ALA A 96 11.65 7.74 5.37
C ALA A 96 11.77 9.01 4.51
N THR A 97 10.79 9.25 3.63
CA THR A 97 10.75 10.45 2.78
C THR A 97 10.56 11.74 3.58
N VAL A 98 9.85 11.71 4.71
CA VAL A 98 9.74 12.86 5.61
C VAL A 98 11.11 13.23 6.18
N LEU A 99 11.88 12.23 6.64
CA LEU A 99 13.17 12.45 7.31
C LEU A 99 14.19 13.19 6.41
N ASP A 100 14.19 12.90 5.11
CA ASP A 100 15.11 13.53 4.17
C ASP A 100 14.47 14.73 3.44
N GLY A 101 13.24 14.55 2.96
CA GLY A 101 12.58 15.49 2.05
C GLY A 101 12.10 16.76 2.72
N PHE A 102 11.53 16.67 3.92
CA PHE A 102 11.00 17.84 4.62
C PHE A 102 12.09 18.81 5.08
N PRO A 103 13.25 18.37 5.64
CA PRO A 103 14.38 19.26 5.89
C PRO A 103 14.93 19.93 4.62
N MET A 104 14.92 19.23 3.47
CA MET A 104 15.30 19.83 2.19
C MET A 104 14.29 20.90 1.75
N ALA A 105 12.99 20.67 1.93
CA ALA A 105 11.96 21.65 1.63
C ALA A 105 12.09 22.91 2.50
N LYS A 106 12.35 22.75 3.82
CA LYS A 106 12.62 23.88 4.75
C LYS A 106 13.83 24.73 4.33
N LYS A 107 14.78 24.16 3.58
CA LYS A 107 15.95 24.85 3.00
C LYS A 107 15.68 25.48 1.62
N GLY A 108 14.43 25.53 1.17
CA GLY A 108 14.06 26.03 -0.16
C GLY A 108 14.37 25.05 -1.30
N MET A 109 14.75 23.81 -1.00
CA MET A 109 15.09 22.79 -2.00
C MET A 109 13.92 21.82 -2.27
N ALA A 110 12.67 22.26 -2.03
CA ALA A 110 11.48 21.42 -2.17
C ALA A 110 11.35 20.81 -3.58
N ALA A 111 11.58 21.59 -4.64
CA ALA A 111 11.54 21.12 -6.02
C ALA A 111 12.58 20.02 -6.29
N ARG A 112 13.76 20.11 -5.67
CA ARG A 112 14.83 19.10 -5.79
C ARG A 112 14.49 17.82 -5.02
N ALA A 113 13.89 17.96 -3.84
CA ALA A 113 13.44 16.81 -3.06
C ALA A 113 12.32 16.05 -3.79
N LEU A 114 11.31 16.78 -4.30
CA LEU A 114 10.20 16.18 -5.06
C LEU A 114 10.69 15.52 -6.36
N SER A 115 11.57 16.17 -7.13
CA SER A 115 12.06 15.60 -8.38
C SER A 115 12.91 14.35 -8.16
N ALA A 116 13.75 14.32 -7.12
CA ALA A 116 14.51 13.14 -6.74
C ALA A 116 13.58 11.99 -6.32
N ALA A 117 12.56 12.28 -5.51
CA ALA A 117 11.59 11.29 -5.07
C ALA A 117 10.75 10.73 -6.23
N PHE A 118 10.26 11.58 -7.14
CA PHE A 118 9.50 11.14 -8.31
C PHE A 118 10.34 10.33 -9.30
N ALA A 119 11.58 10.74 -9.54
CA ALA A 119 12.50 9.96 -10.37
C ALA A 119 12.76 8.59 -9.74
N SER A 120 13.09 8.55 -8.45
CA SER A 120 13.32 7.30 -7.72
C SER A 120 12.08 6.39 -7.73
N SER A 121 10.89 6.96 -7.53
CA SER A 121 9.61 6.24 -7.58
C SER A 121 9.32 5.67 -8.97
N LEU A 122 9.55 6.44 -10.04
CA LEU A 122 9.38 5.98 -11.42
C LEU A 122 10.33 4.81 -11.73
N PHE A 123 11.63 4.97 -11.47
CA PHE A 123 12.61 3.93 -11.74
C PHE A 123 12.37 2.69 -10.87
N GLY A 124 12.11 2.87 -9.57
CA GLY A 124 11.77 1.79 -8.65
C GLY A 124 10.50 1.06 -9.05
N GLY A 125 9.49 1.79 -9.52
CA GLY A 125 8.24 1.22 -10.03
C GLY A 125 8.44 0.41 -11.31
N LEU A 126 9.18 0.92 -12.29
CA LEU A 126 9.48 0.21 -13.54
C LEU A 126 10.32 -1.05 -13.31
N VAL A 127 11.38 -0.93 -12.51
CA VAL A 127 12.24 -2.06 -12.15
C VAL A 127 11.46 -3.09 -11.34
N GLY A 128 10.69 -2.65 -10.35
CA GLY A 128 9.85 -3.50 -9.52
C GLY A 128 8.78 -4.23 -10.33
N ALA A 129 8.08 -3.53 -11.22
CA ALA A 129 7.07 -4.13 -12.10
C ALA A 129 7.69 -5.15 -13.05
N SER A 130 8.86 -4.85 -13.64
CA SER A 130 9.58 -5.77 -14.52
C SER A 130 10.04 -7.02 -13.77
N PHE A 131 10.64 -6.83 -12.59
CA PHE A 131 11.09 -7.93 -11.74
C PHE A 131 9.92 -8.78 -11.28
N LEU A 132 8.83 -8.19 -10.81
CA LEU A 132 7.63 -8.89 -10.39
C LEU A 132 7.00 -9.69 -11.54
N THR A 133 6.94 -9.12 -12.74
CA THR A 133 6.41 -9.79 -13.94
C THR A 133 7.21 -11.04 -14.30
N ILE A 134 8.52 -11.05 -14.09
CA ILE A 134 9.36 -12.24 -14.32
C ILE A 134 9.24 -13.20 -13.14
N PHE A 135 9.32 -12.67 -11.91
CA PHE A 135 9.32 -13.45 -10.68
C PHE A 135 8.02 -14.22 -10.49
N ILE A 136 6.87 -13.64 -10.86
CA ILE A 136 5.56 -14.29 -10.72
C ILE A 136 5.47 -15.61 -11.50
N LEU A 137 6.21 -15.75 -12.61
CA LEU A 137 6.23 -16.98 -13.40
C LEU A 137 6.78 -18.17 -12.61
N ILE A 138 7.75 -17.90 -11.74
CA ILE A 138 8.38 -18.91 -10.87
C ILE A 138 7.63 -19.01 -9.55
N ALA A 139 7.17 -17.87 -9.02
CA ALA A 139 6.51 -17.80 -7.72
C ALA A 139 5.08 -18.36 -7.74
N ARG A 140 4.36 -18.31 -8.87
CA ARG A 140 2.97 -18.77 -8.99
C ARG A 140 2.71 -20.15 -8.37
N PRO A 141 3.42 -21.23 -8.73
CA PRO A 141 3.17 -22.55 -8.12
C PRO A 141 3.40 -22.54 -6.60
N ILE A 142 4.44 -21.85 -6.13
CA ILE A 142 4.75 -21.74 -4.70
C ILE A 142 3.62 -20.99 -3.98
N VAL A 143 3.17 -19.85 -4.51
CA VAL A 143 2.08 -19.04 -3.95
C VAL A 143 0.77 -19.83 -3.89
N LEU A 144 0.49 -20.69 -4.88
CA LEU A 144 -0.71 -21.53 -4.89
C LEU A 144 -0.63 -22.70 -3.89
N GLU A 145 0.56 -23.06 -3.42
CA GLU A 145 0.75 -24.06 -2.36
C GLU A 145 0.59 -23.47 -0.95
N PHE A 146 0.64 -22.14 -0.78
CA PHE A 146 0.41 -21.50 0.52
C PHE A 146 -1.00 -21.78 1.02
N ARG A 147 -1.07 -22.53 2.13
CA ARG A 147 -2.30 -22.78 2.86
C ARG A 147 -2.19 -22.13 4.24
N THR A 148 -3.20 -22.37 5.07
CA THR A 148 -3.27 -21.84 6.43
C THR A 148 -2.01 -22.10 7.28
N PRO A 149 -1.37 -23.30 7.23
CA PRO A 149 -0.14 -23.55 8.00
C PRO A 149 1.03 -22.65 7.58
N GLU A 150 1.24 -22.47 6.28
CA GLU A 150 2.36 -21.68 5.76
C GLU A 150 2.14 -20.19 6.04
N LEU A 151 0.90 -19.71 5.97
CA LEU A 151 0.54 -18.35 6.38
C LEU A 151 0.78 -18.11 7.88
N LEU A 152 0.50 -19.10 8.73
CA LEU A 152 0.84 -19.03 10.16
C LEU A 152 2.36 -18.93 10.36
N MET A 153 3.14 -19.77 9.66
CA MET A 153 4.60 -19.74 9.75
C MET A 153 5.19 -18.39 9.33
N ILE A 154 4.69 -17.81 8.22
CA ILE A 154 5.10 -16.46 7.79
C ILE A 154 4.71 -15.41 8.82
N THR A 155 3.52 -15.51 9.40
CA THR A 155 3.04 -14.55 10.40
C THR A 155 3.92 -14.59 11.65
N VAL A 156 4.23 -15.78 12.17
CA VAL A 156 5.15 -15.97 13.30
C VAL A 156 6.56 -15.48 12.96
N PHE A 157 7.04 -15.76 11.75
CA PHE A 157 8.33 -15.26 11.28
C PHE A 157 8.37 -13.72 11.26
N GLY A 158 7.35 -13.07 10.71
CA GLY A 158 7.21 -11.61 10.72
C GLY A 158 7.15 -11.02 12.13
N LEU A 159 6.38 -11.65 13.03
CA LEU A 159 6.32 -11.29 14.45
C LEU A 159 7.67 -11.41 15.15
N SER A 160 8.46 -12.45 14.83
CA SER A 160 9.80 -12.60 15.40
C SER A 160 10.77 -11.51 14.94
N MET A 161 10.62 -11.03 13.69
CA MET A 161 11.41 -9.90 13.17
C MET A 161 11.14 -8.60 13.94
N VAL A 162 9.92 -8.36 14.44
CA VAL A 162 9.63 -7.20 15.30
C VAL A 162 10.47 -7.24 16.58
N GLY A 163 10.66 -8.42 17.16
CA GLY A 163 11.55 -8.63 18.30
C GLY A 163 13.01 -8.27 17.99
N ILE A 164 13.50 -8.66 16.81
CA ILE A 164 14.87 -8.40 16.36
C ILE A 164 15.08 -6.91 16.04
N LEU A 165 14.09 -6.26 15.44
CA LEU A 165 14.19 -4.85 15.01
C LEU A 165 14.04 -3.84 16.17
N ALA A 166 13.60 -4.29 17.35
CA ALA A 166 13.42 -3.46 18.53
C ALA A 166 14.73 -2.99 19.21
N GLY A 167 15.88 -3.19 18.55
CA GLY A 167 17.18 -2.69 18.98
C GLY A 167 17.81 -3.55 20.08
N ARG A 168 18.33 -2.91 21.14
CA ARG A 168 19.17 -3.59 22.15
C ARG A 168 18.42 -4.57 23.05
N VAL A 169 17.09 -4.47 23.13
CA VAL A 169 16.28 -5.23 24.10
C VAL A 169 15.12 -5.93 23.37
N ALA A 170 15.37 -7.14 22.90
CA ALA A 170 14.40 -7.92 22.10
C ALA A 170 13.04 -8.11 22.79
N ILE A 171 13.03 -8.22 24.13
CA ILE A 171 11.77 -8.38 24.89
C ILE A 171 10.85 -7.17 24.76
N LYS A 172 11.38 -5.95 24.57
CA LYS A 172 10.53 -4.77 24.30
C LYS A 172 9.82 -4.90 22.96
N GLY A 173 10.49 -5.45 21.95
CA GLY A 173 9.90 -5.73 20.65
C GLY A 173 8.80 -6.78 20.71
N ILE A 174 9.04 -7.87 21.44
CA ILE A 174 8.05 -8.94 21.64
C ILE A 174 6.83 -8.42 22.38
N VAL A 175 7.01 -7.64 23.45
CA VAL A 175 5.89 -7.03 24.19
C VAL A 175 5.13 -6.04 23.31
N ALA A 176 5.82 -5.20 22.54
CA ALA A 176 5.18 -4.29 21.59
C ALA A 176 4.40 -5.04 20.51
N ALA A 177 4.93 -6.15 19.98
CA ALA A 177 4.24 -6.98 19.02
C ALA A 177 3.00 -7.66 19.62
N GLY A 178 3.09 -8.12 20.88
CA GLY A 178 1.95 -8.65 21.64
C GLY A 178 0.84 -7.61 21.85
N LEU A 179 1.20 -6.38 22.24
CA LEU A 179 0.26 -5.27 22.34
C LEU A 179 -0.35 -4.91 20.98
N GLY A 180 0.46 -4.89 19.92
CA GLY A 180 -0.01 -4.66 18.56
C GLY A 180 -1.01 -5.72 18.10
N MET A 181 -0.78 -7.00 18.41
CA MET A 181 -1.74 -8.07 18.15
C MET A 181 -3.04 -7.89 18.94
N LEU A 182 -2.96 -7.54 20.23
CA LEU A 182 -4.15 -7.29 21.06
C LEU A 182 -4.99 -6.11 20.56
N ILE A 183 -4.35 -5.08 20.03
CA ILE A 183 -5.05 -3.93 19.45
C ILE A 183 -5.60 -4.29 18.06
N GLY A 184 -4.85 -5.06 17.28
CA GLY A 184 -5.23 -5.50 15.94
C GLY A 184 -6.39 -6.50 15.91
N THR A 185 -6.81 -7.07 17.05
CA THR A 185 -8.03 -7.88 17.12
C THR A 185 -9.30 -7.03 17.15
N ILE A 186 -9.22 -5.71 17.33
CA ILE A 186 -10.39 -4.82 17.31
C ILE A 186 -10.89 -4.66 15.87
N GLY A 187 -12.16 -4.99 15.64
CA GLY A 187 -12.84 -4.84 14.35
C GLY A 187 -13.38 -6.15 13.80
N GLU A 188 -13.68 -6.16 12.51
CA GLU A 188 -14.22 -7.32 11.81
C GLU A 188 -13.14 -8.39 11.54
N GLY A 189 -13.45 -9.66 11.85
CA GLY A 189 -12.54 -10.77 11.63
C GLY A 189 -12.35 -11.07 10.14
N ALA A 190 -11.11 -10.97 9.64
CA ALA A 190 -10.77 -11.10 8.21
C ALA A 190 -11.25 -12.39 7.49
N SER A 191 -11.52 -13.48 8.22
CA SER A 191 -12.03 -14.74 7.64
C SER A 191 -13.49 -15.06 7.97
N SER A 192 -14.02 -14.53 9.07
CA SER A 192 -15.35 -14.91 9.56
C SER A 192 -16.39 -13.80 9.43
N GLY A 193 -15.97 -12.53 9.28
CA GLY A 193 -16.86 -11.37 9.36
C GLY A 193 -17.36 -11.08 10.78
N ASP A 194 -16.98 -11.89 11.77
CA ASP A 194 -17.40 -11.69 13.16
C ASP A 194 -16.75 -10.46 13.77
N LEU A 195 -17.55 -9.64 14.44
CA LEU A 195 -17.07 -8.49 15.20
C LEU A 195 -16.29 -8.96 16.42
N ARG A 196 -15.06 -8.47 16.56
CA ARG A 196 -14.17 -8.71 17.70
C ARG A 196 -13.90 -7.38 18.40
N MET A 197 -14.17 -7.34 19.71
CA MET A 197 -13.98 -6.14 20.55
C MET A 197 -14.60 -4.86 19.93
N SER A 198 -15.63 -5.02 19.11
CA SER A 198 -16.38 -3.98 18.40
C SER A 198 -17.87 -4.33 18.43
N SER A 199 -18.73 -3.31 18.31
CA SER A 199 -20.18 -3.45 18.29
C SER A 199 -20.75 -2.53 17.23
N TYR A 200 -21.90 -2.88 16.64
CA TYR A 200 -22.62 -2.00 15.71
C TYR A 200 -23.12 -0.71 16.37
N ASP A 201 -23.20 -0.65 17.71
CA ASP A 201 -23.46 0.60 18.45
C ASP A 201 -22.31 1.61 18.31
N PHE A 202 -21.09 1.13 18.02
CA PHE A 202 -19.89 1.93 17.80
C PHE A 202 -19.25 1.61 16.44
N PRO A 203 -19.88 2.05 15.33
CA PRO A 203 -19.49 1.62 13.97
C PRO A 203 -18.08 2.05 13.56
N TYR A 204 -17.51 3.05 14.23
CA TYR A 204 -16.14 3.52 13.99
C TYR A 204 -15.06 2.47 14.30
N LEU A 205 -15.37 1.48 15.15
CA LEU A 205 -14.45 0.41 15.52
C LEU A 205 -14.65 -0.86 14.68
N THR A 206 -15.68 -0.91 13.82
CA THR A 206 -15.96 -2.06 12.96
C THR A 206 -14.83 -2.32 11.96
N ASP A 207 -14.28 -1.25 11.37
CA ASP A 207 -13.10 -1.30 10.48
C ASP A 207 -11.77 -1.51 11.26
N GLY A 208 -11.82 -1.58 12.59
CA GLY A 208 -10.63 -1.60 13.44
C GLY A 208 -9.85 -0.28 13.44
N LEU A 209 -8.67 -0.30 14.08
CA LEU A 209 -7.78 0.86 14.08
C LEU A 209 -6.93 0.90 12.81
N LYS A 210 -7.21 1.86 11.93
CA LYS A 210 -6.45 2.06 10.70
C LYS A 210 -5.02 2.48 11.05
N LEU A 211 -4.05 1.62 10.72
CA LEU A 211 -2.61 1.85 10.99
C LEU A 211 -2.12 3.21 10.50
N VAL A 212 -2.67 3.67 9.37
CA VAL A 212 -2.38 4.99 8.81
C VAL A 212 -2.79 6.13 9.75
N ILE A 213 -3.99 6.05 10.36
CA ILE A 213 -4.47 7.06 11.34
C ILE A 213 -3.62 7.03 12.59
N VAL A 214 -3.30 5.84 13.11
CA VAL A 214 -2.44 5.68 14.30
C VAL A 214 -1.04 6.25 14.04
N GLY A 215 -0.46 5.93 12.88
CA GLY A 215 0.82 6.47 12.44
C GLY A 215 0.78 7.99 12.33
N LEU A 216 -0.23 8.54 11.67
CA LEU A 216 -0.39 9.98 11.53
C LEU A 216 -0.54 10.67 12.89
N GLY A 217 -1.27 10.09 13.84
CA GLY A 217 -1.34 10.61 15.21
C GLY A 217 0.02 10.65 15.91
N ILE A 218 0.81 9.58 15.78
CA ILE A 218 2.13 9.50 16.42
C ILE A 218 3.14 10.48 15.79
N PHE A 219 3.11 10.65 14.47
CA PHE A 219 4.13 11.40 13.74
C PHE A 219 3.75 12.84 13.39
N ALA A 220 2.46 13.15 13.20
CA ALA A 220 2.02 14.50 12.84
C ALA A 220 1.84 15.40 14.07
N ILE A 221 1.37 14.86 15.21
CA ILE A 221 1.16 15.65 16.44
C ILE A 221 2.45 16.38 16.88
N PRO A 222 3.64 15.74 16.90
CA PRO A 222 4.89 16.42 17.28
C PRO A 222 5.33 17.55 16.34
N GLU A 223 4.82 17.64 15.11
CA GLU A 223 5.14 18.74 14.19
C GLU A 223 4.17 19.92 14.34
N ILE A 224 3.01 19.71 14.99
CA ILE A 224 1.98 20.74 15.24
C ILE A 224 2.20 21.43 16.61
N VAL A 225 2.77 20.73 17.59
CA VAL A 225 2.98 21.19 18.98
C VAL A 225 4.45 21.55 19.20
#